data_AF-A0A920GDR3-F1
#
_entry.id   AF-A0A920GDR3-F1
#
_cell.length_a   1.000
_cell.length_b   1.000
_cell.length_c   1.000
_cell.angle_alpha   90.00
_cell.angle_beta   90.00
_cell.angle_gamma   90.00
#
_symmetry.space_group_name_H-M   'P 1'
#
loop_
_entity.id
_entity.type
_entity.pdbx_description
1 polymer ?
#
loop_
_entity_poly.entity_id
_entity_poly.type
_entity_poly.pdbx_seq_one_letter_code
_entity_poly.pdbx_strand_id
1 'polypeptide(L)'
;MEKACGRMPDMMSKMMEEKIFHCQSGANTAWVPSPTAATLHALHYHKVDIMSLQKKNAGKNNVSIDDLIDIPIIDNPNWTEDEINNELENNIQGILGYVVKWVNNGIGCSKVLDINNIGLMEDRATLRISSQHIANWLYHGICNKSQVLNTFKKMSVIVDKQNEHDPDYIPMSKDLDKSIAFQTAVKLVFTRKRTTIWIY
;
A
#
# COMPACT_ATOMS: atom_id res chain seq x y z
N MET A 1 5.37 7.01 5.26
CA MET A 1 5.75 5.67 5.80
C MET A 1 6.65 4.95 4.81
N GLU A 2 7.74 4.33 5.25
CA GLU A 2 8.58 3.51 4.38
C GLU A 2 7.83 2.22 3.96
N LYS A 3 7.81 1.92 2.66
CA LYS A 3 7.05 0.78 2.13
C LYS A 3 7.82 -0.52 2.39
N ALA A 4 7.14 -1.52 2.94
CA ALA A 4 7.74 -2.81 3.25
C ALA A 4 8.42 -3.44 2.02
N CYS A 5 9.64 -3.94 2.22
CA CYS A 5 10.50 -4.53 1.18
C CYS A 5 9.81 -5.64 0.36
N GLY A 6 8.91 -6.40 0.99
CA GLY A 6 8.15 -7.47 0.33
C GLY A 6 7.16 -7.00 -0.75
N ARG A 7 6.90 -5.70 -0.87
CA ARG A 7 5.99 -5.11 -1.85
C ARG A 7 6.69 -4.47 -3.05
N MET A 8 8.01 -4.58 -3.19
CA MET A 8 8.77 -4.06 -4.33
C MET A 8 9.32 -5.22 -5.18
N PRO A 9 8.56 -5.76 -6.16
CA PRO A 9 8.91 -7.02 -6.84
C PRO A 9 10.20 -6.97 -7.64
N ASP A 10 10.64 -5.76 -8.04
CA ASP A 10 11.84 -5.58 -8.86
C ASP A 10 13.08 -5.21 -8.02
N MET A 11 12.94 -4.95 -6.71
CA MET A 11 14.02 -4.51 -5.81
C MET A 11 14.67 -5.69 -5.08
N MET A 12 15.17 -6.69 -5.83
CA MET A 12 15.67 -7.95 -5.25
C MET A 12 16.93 -7.79 -4.38
N SER A 13 17.83 -6.83 -4.67
CA SER A 13 18.98 -6.56 -3.79
C SER A 13 18.52 -6.09 -2.41
N LYS A 14 17.63 -5.08 -2.39
CA LYS A 14 17.02 -4.57 -1.14
C LYS A 14 16.29 -5.69 -0.39
N MET A 15 15.60 -6.58 -1.11
CA MET A 15 14.98 -7.77 -0.51
C MET A 15 16.01 -8.69 0.18
N MET A 16 17.15 -8.93 -0.45
CA MET A 16 18.21 -9.75 0.14
C MET A 16 18.87 -9.09 1.36
N GLU A 17 18.93 -7.77 1.39
CA GLU A 17 19.49 -7.02 2.52
C GLU A 17 18.53 -7.00 3.72
N GLU A 18 17.24 -6.73 3.48
CA GLU A 18 16.29 -6.44 4.55
C GLU A 18 15.45 -7.64 4.97
N LYS A 19 15.07 -8.52 4.03
CA LYS A 19 14.11 -9.59 4.34
C LYS A 19 14.69 -10.68 5.25
N ILE A 20 16.00 -10.69 5.47
CA ILE A 20 16.64 -11.57 6.46
C ILE A 20 16.14 -11.29 7.88
N PHE A 21 15.71 -10.05 8.17
CA PHE A 21 15.17 -9.68 9.48
C PHE A 21 13.93 -10.49 9.88
N HIS A 22 13.13 -10.97 8.91
CA HIS A 22 12.01 -11.88 9.20
C HIS A 22 12.50 -13.22 9.76
N CYS A 23 13.56 -13.79 9.19
CA CYS A 23 14.15 -15.02 9.74
C CYS A 23 14.79 -14.76 11.10
N GLN A 24 15.49 -13.62 11.25
CA GLN A 24 16.14 -13.21 12.51
C GLN A 24 15.16 -12.83 13.62
N SER A 25 13.89 -12.52 13.30
CA SER A 25 12.83 -12.38 14.30
C SER A 25 12.22 -13.71 14.74
N GLY A 26 12.64 -14.82 14.10
CA GLY A 26 12.14 -16.16 14.38
C GLY A 26 10.95 -16.56 13.50
N ALA A 27 10.61 -15.82 12.45
CA ALA A 27 9.58 -16.26 11.51
C ALA A 27 10.10 -17.45 10.68
N ASN A 28 9.38 -18.57 10.70
CA ASN A 28 9.69 -19.76 9.91
C ASN A 28 9.11 -19.73 8.49
N THR A 29 8.39 -18.67 8.14
CA THR A 29 7.91 -18.38 6.80
C THR A 29 7.70 -16.87 6.63
N ALA A 30 7.79 -16.38 5.40
CA ALA A 30 7.47 -15.00 5.06
C ALA A 30 7.00 -14.90 3.61
N TRP A 31 6.05 -14.00 3.35
CA TRP A 31 5.48 -13.81 2.01
C TRP A 31 6.47 -13.18 1.04
N VAL A 32 6.46 -13.65 -0.19
CA VAL A 32 7.27 -13.16 -1.32
C VAL A 32 6.38 -12.98 -2.55
N PRO A 33 6.65 -12.00 -3.43
CA PRO A 33 5.74 -11.65 -4.52
C PRO A 33 5.91 -12.50 -5.79
N SER A 34 6.94 -13.36 -5.87
CA SER A 34 7.23 -14.15 -7.07
C SER A 34 8.05 -15.41 -6.79
N PRO A 35 8.07 -16.40 -7.70
CA PRO A 35 8.96 -17.56 -7.60
C PRO A 35 10.45 -17.18 -7.54
N THR A 36 10.88 -16.16 -8.29
CA THR A 36 12.26 -15.64 -8.23
C THR A 36 12.60 -15.12 -6.83
N ALA A 37 11.71 -14.32 -6.24
CA ALA A 37 11.88 -13.82 -4.88
C ALA A 37 11.88 -14.95 -3.86
N ALA A 38 11.10 -16.02 -4.08
CA ALA A 38 11.12 -17.23 -3.24
C ALA A 38 12.49 -17.93 -3.26
N THR A 39 13.05 -18.16 -4.46
CA THR A 39 14.37 -18.80 -4.63
C THR A 39 15.46 -17.99 -3.92
N LEU A 40 15.45 -16.66 -4.07
CA LEU A 40 16.41 -15.78 -3.40
C LEU A 40 16.21 -15.77 -1.88
N HIS A 41 14.98 -15.62 -1.41
CA HIS A 41 14.69 -15.57 0.03
C HIS A 41 15.00 -16.89 0.75
N ALA A 42 14.94 -18.04 0.06
CA ALA A 42 15.37 -19.33 0.61
C ALA A 42 16.81 -19.30 1.17
N LEU A 43 17.70 -18.48 0.59
CA LEU A 43 19.07 -18.30 1.09
C LEU A 43 19.11 -17.73 2.52
N HIS A 44 18.11 -16.95 2.94
CA HIS A 44 18.03 -16.44 4.31
C HIS A 44 17.78 -17.56 5.32
N TYR A 45 16.98 -18.56 4.95
CA TYR A 45 16.71 -19.73 5.79
C TYR A 45 17.95 -20.64 5.93
N HIS A 46 18.89 -20.60 4.98
CA HIS A 46 20.20 -21.23 5.13
C HIS A 46 21.17 -20.43 6.02
N LYS A 47 21.01 -19.11 6.10
CA LYS A 47 21.86 -18.24 6.93
C LYS A 47 21.43 -18.21 8.40
N VAL A 48 20.16 -18.49 8.69
CA VAL A 48 19.58 -18.34 10.02
C VAL A 48 18.94 -19.66 10.47
N ASP A 49 19.42 -20.24 11.57
CA ASP A 49 18.75 -21.36 12.23
C ASP A 49 17.56 -20.86 13.04
N ILE A 50 16.40 -20.83 12.39
CA ILE A 50 15.15 -20.34 12.97
C ILE A 50 14.65 -21.24 14.10
N MET A 51 14.85 -22.56 14.01
CA MET A 51 14.36 -23.50 15.02
C MET A 51 15.11 -23.32 16.35
N SER A 52 16.43 -23.14 16.28
CA SER A 52 17.23 -22.83 17.47
C SER A 52 16.90 -21.44 18.05
N LEU A 53 16.66 -20.45 17.20
CA LEU A 53 16.26 -19.11 17.61
C LEU A 53 14.90 -19.11 18.33
N GLN A 54 13.90 -19.80 17.77
CA GLN A 54 12.58 -19.95 18.39
C GLN A 54 12.66 -20.64 19.75
N LYS A 55 13.45 -21.72 19.87
CA LYS A 55 13.68 -22.40 21.16
C LYS A 55 14.33 -21.46 22.19
N LYS A 56 15.32 -20.66 21.76
CA LYS A 56 15.99 -19.68 22.63
C LYS A 56 15.04 -18.59 23.11
N ASN A 57 14.08 -18.19 22.29
CA ASN A 57 13.14 -17.09 22.55
C ASN A 57 11.81 -17.56 23.16
N ALA A 58 11.57 -18.87 23.25
CA ALA A 58 10.39 -19.43 23.88
C ALA A 58 10.25 -18.90 25.32
N GLY A 59 9.11 -18.28 25.62
CA GLY A 59 8.81 -17.70 26.93
C GLY A 59 9.55 -16.39 27.26
N LYS A 60 10.28 -15.77 26.31
CA LYS A 60 11.00 -14.50 26.53
C LYS A 60 10.30 -13.27 25.95
N ASN A 61 9.34 -13.46 25.05
CA ASN A 61 8.61 -12.36 24.42
C ASN A 61 7.34 -12.05 25.22
N ASN A 62 7.46 -11.12 26.16
CA ASN A 62 6.29 -10.45 26.75
C ASN A 62 6.08 -9.15 25.99
N VAL A 63 5.30 -9.19 24.90
CA VAL A 63 4.73 -7.96 24.35
C VAL A 63 3.66 -7.50 25.34
N SER A 64 3.73 -6.26 25.81
CA SER A 64 2.69 -5.76 26.72
C SER A 64 1.37 -5.63 25.97
N ILE A 65 0.26 -5.88 26.65
CA ILE A 65 -1.06 -5.53 26.11
C ILE A 65 -1.12 -4.03 25.84
N ASP A 66 -0.49 -3.23 26.70
CA ASP A 66 -0.41 -1.77 26.54
C ASP A 66 0.25 -1.38 25.22
N ASP A 67 1.33 -2.07 24.83
CA ASP A 67 2.02 -1.83 23.55
C ASP A 67 1.14 -2.18 22.33
N LEU A 68 0.22 -3.16 22.48
CA LEU A 68 -0.68 -3.59 21.41
C LEU A 68 -1.90 -2.69 21.24
N ILE A 69 -2.33 -2.05 22.33
CA ILE A 69 -3.49 -1.14 22.34
C ILE A 69 -3.09 0.34 22.24
N ASP A 70 -1.78 0.62 22.13
CA ASP A 70 -1.29 1.94 21.81
C ASP A 70 -1.69 2.31 20.37
N ILE A 71 -2.66 3.22 20.27
CA ILE A 71 -3.24 3.60 18.99
C ILE A 71 -2.24 4.52 18.28
N PRO A 72 -1.88 4.26 17.01
CA PRO A 72 -0.87 5.06 16.29
C PRO A 72 -1.43 6.43 15.88
N ILE A 73 -1.58 7.32 16.86
CA ILE A 73 -2.03 8.71 16.71
C ILE A 73 -0.78 9.59 16.66
N ILE A 74 -0.84 10.64 15.84
CA ILE A 74 0.19 11.66 15.80
C ILE A 74 -0.32 12.85 16.60
N ASP A 75 0.35 13.12 17.71
CA ASP A 75 0.06 14.29 18.54
C ASP A 75 0.58 15.55 17.84
N ASN A 76 -0.33 16.51 17.60
CA ASN A 76 -0.05 17.81 16.97
C ASN A 76 0.71 17.69 15.62
N PRO A 77 0.05 17.20 14.56
CA PRO A 77 0.68 17.11 13.25
C PRO A 77 1.07 18.49 12.71
N ASN A 78 2.37 18.72 12.50
CA ASN A 78 2.93 19.95 11.92
C ASN A 78 3.45 19.72 10.50
N TRP A 79 2.64 19.08 9.66
CA TRP A 79 3.00 18.87 8.26
C TRP A 79 2.84 20.14 7.45
N THR A 80 3.79 20.37 6.56
CA THR A 80 3.69 21.38 5.51
C THR A 80 2.62 20.98 4.48
N GLU A 81 2.12 21.97 3.74
CA GLU A 81 1.17 21.72 2.66
C GLU A 81 1.76 20.80 1.58
N ASP A 82 3.06 20.92 1.32
CA ASP A 82 3.78 20.07 0.37
C ASP A 82 3.85 18.61 0.85
N GLU A 83 4.11 18.36 2.13
CA GLU A 83 4.09 17.01 2.71
C GLU A 83 2.70 16.38 2.61
N ILE A 84 1.65 17.16 2.91
CA ILE A 84 0.26 16.71 2.78
C ILE A 84 -0.06 16.38 1.33
N ASN A 85 0.31 17.25 0.38
CA ASN A 85 0.07 17.04 -1.04
C ASN A 85 0.82 15.82 -1.58
N ASN A 86 2.09 15.64 -1.21
CA ASN A 86 2.88 14.49 -1.62
C ASN A 86 2.28 13.17 -1.10
N GLU A 87 1.84 13.14 0.15
CA GLU A 87 1.21 11.96 0.74
C GLU A 87 -0.14 11.65 0.09
N LEU A 88 -0.95 12.68 -0.22
CA LEU A 88 -2.19 12.52 -0.98
C LEU A 88 -1.93 11.98 -2.39
N GLU A 89 -0.96 12.54 -3.12
CA GLU A 89 -0.60 12.10 -4.47
C GLU A 89 -0.14 10.65 -4.48
N ASN A 90 0.76 10.27 -3.57
CA ASN A 90 1.24 8.89 -3.45
C ASN A 90 0.11 7.89 -3.16
N ASN A 91 -0.77 8.19 -2.20
CA ASN A 91 -1.89 7.29 -1.88
C ASN A 91 -2.91 7.22 -3.02
N ILE A 92 -3.26 8.36 -3.62
CA ILE A 92 -4.26 8.43 -4.69
C ILE A 92 -3.77 7.76 -5.97
N GLN A 93 -2.49 7.91 -6.32
CA GLN A 93 -1.89 7.24 -7.47
C GLN A 93 -1.95 5.71 -7.30
N GLY A 94 -1.60 5.19 -6.12
CA GLY A 94 -1.72 3.76 -5.80
C GLY A 94 -3.17 3.26 -5.88
N ILE A 95 -4.11 4.01 -5.29
CA ILE A 95 -5.55 3.69 -5.35
C ILE A 95 -6.03 3.62 -6.80
N LEU A 96 -5.76 4.65 -7.61
CA LEU A 96 -6.21 4.72 -8.99
C LEU A 96 -5.58 3.63 -9.86
N GLY A 97 -4.27 3.43 -9.76
CA GLY A 97 -3.53 2.42 -10.52
C GLY A 97 -3.98 0.99 -10.22
N TYR A 98 -4.36 0.70 -8.97
CA TYR A 98 -4.95 -0.58 -8.60
C TYR A 98 -6.42 -0.71 -9.05
N VAL A 99 -7.26 0.28 -8.71
CA VAL A 99 -8.70 0.21 -8.94
C VAL A 99 -9.04 0.15 -10.43
N VAL A 100 -8.29 0.84 -11.30
CA VAL A 100 -8.58 0.81 -12.75
C VAL A 100 -8.45 -0.58 -13.35
N LYS A 101 -7.40 -1.32 -12.99
CA LYS A 101 -7.19 -2.72 -13.44
C LYS A 101 -8.16 -3.68 -12.76
N TRP A 102 -8.49 -3.43 -11.50
CA TRP A 102 -9.46 -4.23 -10.77
C TRP A 102 -10.87 -4.12 -11.35
N VAL A 103 -11.37 -2.91 -11.58
CA VAL A 103 -12.73 -2.65 -12.08
C VAL A 103 -12.87 -3.01 -13.55
N ASN A 104 -11.94 -2.59 -14.39
CA ASN A 104 -12.11 -2.73 -15.85
C ASN A 104 -11.71 -4.12 -16.35
N ASN A 105 -10.71 -4.74 -15.73
CA ASN A 105 -10.11 -5.99 -16.22
C ASN A 105 -10.23 -7.17 -15.24
N GLY A 106 -10.77 -6.95 -14.03
CA GLY A 106 -10.91 -8.01 -13.01
C GLY A 106 -9.59 -8.44 -12.37
N ILE A 107 -8.54 -7.63 -12.47
CA ILE A 107 -7.20 -7.98 -11.98
C ILE A 107 -7.09 -7.65 -10.49
N GLY A 108 -6.98 -8.67 -9.65
CA GLY A 108 -6.98 -8.56 -8.18
C GLY A 108 -5.66 -8.13 -7.53
N CYS A 109 -4.55 -8.17 -8.27
CA CYS A 109 -3.22 -7.77 -7.81
C CYS A 109 -2.44 -7.16 -8.98
N SER A 110 -1.88 -5.97 -8.79
CA SER A 110 -1.21 -5.23 -9.87
C SER A 110 0.16 -4.71 -9.42
N LYS A 111 1.12 -4.65 -10.35
CA LYS A 111 2.28 -3.79 -10.17
C LYS A 111 1.92 -2.37 -10.58
N VAL A 112 1.96 -1.44 -9.65
CA VAL A 112 1.60 -0.02 -9.83
C VAL A 112 2.82 0.83 -9.48
N LEU A 113 3.13 1.81 -10.33
CA LEU A 113 4.21 2.76 -10.04
C LEU A 113 3.76 3.77 -9.01
N ASP A 114 4.61 4.10 -8.04
CA ASP A 114 4.38 5.23 -7.13
C ASP A 114 4.89 6.56 -7.70
N ILE A 115 4.83 7.62 -6.88
CA ILE A 115 5.28 8.97 -7.26
C ILE A 115 6.77 9.04 -7.63
N ASN A 116 7.58 8.07 -7.20
CA ASN A 116 9.00 7.96 -7.52
C ASN A 116 9.26 6.98 -8.67
N ASN A 117 8.20 6.53 -9.36
CA ASN A 117 8.24 5.50 -10.40
C ASN A 117 8.80 4.15 -9.93
N ILE A 118 8.62 3.83 -8.64
CA ILE A 118 8.97 2.51 -8.11
C ILE A 118 7.75 1.59 -8.25
N GLY A 119 7.95 0.42 -8.85
CA GLY A 119 6.91 -0.59 -9.02
C GLY A 119 6.58 -1.30 -7.70
N LEU A 120 5.32 -1.17 -7.29
CA LEU A 120 4.80 -1.74 -6.05
C LEU A 120 3.72 -2.75 -6.33
N MET A 121 3.71 -3.82 -5.57
CA MET A 121 2.61 -4.78 -5.53
C MET A 121 1.44 -4.15 -4.76
N GLU A 122 0.35 -3.89 -5.47
CA GLU A 122 -0.90 -3.36 -4.95
C GLU A 122 -1.99 -4.44 -4.98
N ASP A 123 -2.70 -4.57 -3.86
CA ASP A 123 -3.83 -5.45 -3.66
C ASP A 123 -4.94 -4.74 -2.84
N ARG A 124 -5.96 -5.48 -2.40
CA ARG A 124 -7.03 -4.89 -1.58
C ARG A 124 -6.56 -4.42 -0.20
N ALA A 125 -5.49 -4.98 0.36
CA ALA A 125 -4.99 -4.58 1.66
C ALA A 125 -4.27 -3.22 1.56
N THR A 126 -3.44 -3.02 0.53
CA THR A 126 -2.80 -1.72 0.28
C THR A 126 -3.84 -0.65 -0.09
N LEU A 127 -4.82 -0.99 -0.95
CA LEU A 127 -5.97 -0.13 -1.24
C LEU A 127 -6.72 0.28 0.03
N ARG A 128 -6.96 -0.66 0.95
CA ARG A 128 -7.63 -0.38 2.24
C ARG A 128 -6.82 0.62 3.07
N ILE A 129 -5.52 0.43 3.19
CA ILE A 129 -4.64 1.35 3.95
C ILE A 129 -4.74 2.76 3.34
N SER A 130 -4.48 2.92 2.04
CA SER A 130 -4.47 4.22 1.40
C SER A 130 -5.83 4.93 1.42
N SER A 131 -6.92 4.20 1.17
CA SER A 131 -8.27 4.78 1.20
C SER A 131 -8.69 5.22 2.60
N GLN A 132 -8.41 4.40 3.63
CA GLN A 132 -8.71 4.76 5.02
C GLN A 132 -7.81 5.88 5.54
N HIS A 133 -6.54 5.93 5.12
CA HIS A 133 -5.63 7.01 5.47
C HIS A 133 -6.16 8.38 5.02
N ILE A 134 -6.56 8.51 3.75
CA ILE A 134 -7.16 9.74 3.23
C ILE A 134 -8.50 10.05 3.90
N ALA A 135 -9.34 9.02 4.12
CA ALA A 135 -10.63 9.20 4.79
C ALA A 135 -10.48 9.72 6.24
N ASN A 136 -9.44 9.26 6.94
CA ASN A 136 -9.04 9.70 8.27
C ASN A 136 -8.51 11.15 8.25
N TRP A 137 -7.65 11.51 7.30
CA TRP A 137 -7.18 12.89 7.15
C TRP A 137 -8.31 13.87 6.86
N LEU A 138 -9.24 13.49 5.98
CA LEU A 138 -10.47 14.25 5.77
C LEU A 138 -11.32 14.36 7.05
N TYR A 139 -11.20 13.43 7.99
CA TYR A 139 -12.03 13.39 9.21
C TYR A 139 -11.55 14.39 10.22
N HIS A 140 -10.25 14.43 10.40
CA HIS A 140 -9.58 15.32 11.32
C HIS A 140 -9.23 16.69 10.72
N GLY A 141 -9.64 16.95 9.47
CA GLY A 141 -9.45 18.26 8.83
C GLY A 141 -8.02 18.54 8.39
N ILE A 142 -7.16 17.51 8.28
CA ILE A 142 -5.78 17.63 7.77
C ILE A 142 -5.80 18.02 6.28
N CYS A 143 -6.79 17.54 5.54
CA CYS A 143 -7.04 17.94 4.16
C CYS A 143 -8.54 18.18 3.95
N ASN A 144 -8.90 18.80 2.82
CA ASN A 144 -10.29 19.07 2.47
C ASN A 144 -10.75 18.31 1.21
N LYS A 145 -12.07 18.21 1.02
CA LYS A 145 -12.67 17.45 -0.09
C LYS A 145 -12.24 17.95 -1.47
N SER A 146 -12.09 19.27 -1.62
CA SER A 146 -11.70 19.89 -2.89
C SER A 146 -10.27 19.51 -3.25
N GLN A 147 -9.35 19.62 -2.28
CA GLN A 147 -7.95 19.20 -2.41
C GLN A 147 -7.87 17.74 -2.84
N VAL A 148 -8.50 16.82 -2.09
CA VAL A 148 -8.49 15.38 -2.41
C VAL A 148 -9.06 15.10 -3.81
N LEU A 149 -10.19 15.71 -4.17
CA LEU A 149 -10.80 15.51 -5.50
C LEU A 149 -9.92 16.05 -6.63
N ASN A 150 -9.28 17.21 -6.43
CA ASN A 150 -8.34 17.77 -7.41
C ASN A 150 -7.10 16.89 -7.57
N THR A 151 -6.59 16.31 -6.48
CA THR A 151 -5.50 15.33 -6.52
C THR A 151 -5.92 14.06 -7.26
N PHE A 152 -7.14 13.55 -7.06
CA PHE A 152 -7.70 12.44 -7.86
C PHE A 152 -7.68 12.75 -9.35
N LYS A 153 -8.14 13.93 -9.76
CA LYS A 153 -8.11 14.36 -11.16
C LYS A 153 -6.69 14.42 -11.71
N LYS A 154 -5.77 15.06 -10.98
CA LYS A 154 -4.35 15.17 -11.35
C LYS A 154 -3.72 13.78 -11.54
N MET A 155 -3.86 12.90 -10.55
CA MET A 155 -3.27 11.56 -10.56
C MET A 155 -3.90 10.65 -11.61
N SER A 156 -5.18 10.84 -11.98
CA SER A 156 -5.81 10.05 -13.05
C SER A 156 -5.09 10.19 -14.39
N VAL A 157 -4.61 11.40 -14.70
CA VAL A 157 -3.83 11.66 -15.93
C VAL A 157 -2.48 10.95 -15.88
N ILE A 158 -1.83 10.93 -14.71
CA ILE A 158 -0.55 10.25 -14.53
C ILE A 158 -0.72 8.74 -14.68
N VAL A 159 -1.74 8.16 -14.03
CA VAL A 159 -2.04 6.73 -14.14
C VAL A 159 -2.42 6.35 -15.57
N ASP A 160 -3.18 7.20 -16.28
CA ASP A 160 -3.48 6.96 -17.69
C ASP A 160 -2.21 6.91 -18.54
N LYS A 161 -1.29 7.86 -18.33
CA LYS A 161 0.01 7.88 -19.02
C LYS A 161 0.84 6.65 -18.70
N GLN A 162 0.85 6.19 -17.45
CA GLN A 162 1.59 4.98 -17.05
C GLN A 162 1.09 3.70 -17.75
N ASN A 163 -0.15 3.70 -18.24
CA ASN A 163 -0.75 2.56 -18.92
C ASN A 163 -0.97 2.82 -20.42
N GLU A 164 -0.35 3.86 -21.00
CA GLU A 164 -0.60 4.26 -22.40
C GLU A 164 -0.16 3.22 -23.44
N HIS A 165 0.72 2.30 -23.06
CA HIS A 165 1.20 1.20 -23.91
C HIS A 165 0.39 -0.10 -23.75
N ASP A 166 -0.58 -0.13 -22.84
CA ASP A 166 -1.46 -1.28 -22.66
C ASP A 166 -2.66 -1.15 -23.63
N PRO A 167 -2.78 -2.02 -24.65
CA PRO A 167 -3.83 -1.90 -25.67
C PRO A 167 -5.23 -2.10 -25.12
N ASP A 168 -5.37 -2.78 -23.98
CA ASP A 168 -6.67 -3.06 -23.34
C ASP A 168 -7.04 -2.00 -22.28
N TYR A 169 -6.18 -0.99 -22.08
CA TYR A 169 -6.40 0.06 -21.10
C TYR A 169 -7.38 1.13 -21.59
N ILE A 170 -8.36 1.46 -20.74
CA ILE A 170 -9.33 2.52 -20.98
C ILE A 170 -8.99 3.72 -20.08
N PRO A 171 -8.55 4.86 -20.64
CA PRO A 171 -8.20 6.05 -19.86
C PRO A 171 -9.36 6.60 -19.03
N MET A 172 -9.09 6.89 -17.77
CA MET A 172 -10.07 7.44 -16.83
C MET A 172 -10.29 8.94 -17.04
N SER A 173 -9.23 9.68 -17.38
CA SER A 173 -9.20 11.15 -17.41
C SER A 173 -9.98 11.78 -18.58
N LYS A 174 -10.35 11.00 -19.61
CA LYS A 174 -11.12 11.49 -20.76
C LYS A 174 -12.53 11.95 -20.39
N ASP A 175 -13.19 11.19 -19.51
CA ASP A 175 -14.55 11.47 -19.01
C ASP A 175 -14.66 10.87 -17.60
N LEU A 176 -14.31 11.69 -16.60
CA LEU A 176 -14.25 11.27 -15.20
C LEU A 176 -15.61 10.83 -14.65
N ASP A 177 -16.70 11.40 -15.15
CA ASP A 177 -18.06 11.10 -14.69
C ASP A 177 -18.54 9.75 -15.22
N LYS A 178 -18.12 9.34 -16.41
CA LYS A 178 -18.41 8.01 -16.97
C LYS A 178 -17.43 6.93 -16.57
N SER A 179 -16.24 7.29 -16.08
CA SER A 179 -15.24 6.32 -15.65
C SER A 179 -15.66 5.62 -14.34
N ILE A 180 -16.18 4.40 -14.46
CA ILE A 180 -16.59 3.57 -13.31
C ILE A 180 -15.41 3.35 -12.35
N ALA A 181 -14.21 3.13 -12.89
CA ALA A 181 -12.98 3.00 -12.11
C ALA A 181 -12.69 4.26 -11.28
N PHE A 182 -12.72 5.43 -11.90
CA PHE A 182 -12.48 6.70 -11.21
C PHE A 182 -13.54 6.96 -10.13
N GLN A 183 -14.82 6.82 -10.47
CA GLN A 183 -15.93 6.99 -9.52
C GLN A 183 -15.83 6.01 -8.34
N THR A 184 -15.41 4.76 -8.60
CA THR A 184 -15.18 3.76 -7.56
C THR A 184 -14.04 4.16 -6.63
N ALA A 185 -12.89 4.58 -7.19
CA ALA A 185 -11.74 5.03 -6.42
C ALA A 185 -12.07 6.23 -5.50
N VAL A 186 -12.77 7.23 -6.04
CA VAL A 186 -13.26 8.39 -5.29
C VAL A 186 -14.23 7.95 -4.19
N LYS A 187 -15.17 7.07 -4.51
CA LYS A 187 -16.18 6.58 -3.57
C LYS A 187 -15.57 5.80 -2.39
N LEU A 188 -14.50 5.04 -2.61
CA LEU A 188 -13.80 4.32 -1.54
C LEU A 188 -13.24 5.25 -0.46
N VAL A 189 -12.78 6.44 -0.84
CA VAL A 189 -12.27 7.45 0.09
C VAL A 189 -13.40 8.22 0.77
N PHE A 190 -14.43 8.65 0.02
CA PHE A 190 -15.48 9.51 0.57
C PHE A 190 -16.60 8.76 1.31
N THR A 191 -16.76 7.45 1.12
CA THR A 191 -17.81 6.66 1.79
C THR A 191 -17.39 6.25 3.20
N ARG A 192 -17.36 7.21 4.13
CA ARG A 192 -16.96 6.99 5.54
C ARG A 192 -17.79 5.95 6.31
N LYS A 193 -19.09 5.85 6.03
CA LYS A 193 -20.07 5.21 6.94
C LYS A 193 -20.60 3.84 6.50
N ARG A 194 -20.22 3.34 5.33
CA ARG A 194 -20.77 2.08 4.77
C ARG A 194 -19.74 1.01 4.44
N THR A 195 -18.46 1.34 4.40
CA THR A 195 -17.41 0.33 4.27
C THR A 195 -17.09 -0.25 5.65
N THR A 196 -18.12 -0.77 6.31
CA THR A 196 -17.99 -1.66 7.47
C THR A 196 -17.44 -2.97 6.93
N ILE A 197 -16.13 -3.03 6.71
CA ILE A 197 -15.44 -4.32 6.76
C ILE A 197 -15.29 -4.59 8.24
N TRP A 198 -16.32 -5.26 8.74
CA TRP A 198 -16.46 -5.84 10.06
C TRP A 198 -15.11 -6.28 10.64
N ILE A 199 -14.76 -5.70 11.79
CA ILE A 199 -14.12 -6.45 12.85
C ILE A 199 -15.28 -6.68 13.83
N TYR A 200 -15.87 -7.87 13.78
CA TYR A 200 -16.56 -8.44 14.93
C TYR A 200 -15.52 -9.22 15.72
#